data_AF-A0A4V1EBQ0-F1
#
_entry.id   AF-A0A4V1EBQ0-F1
#
_cell.length_a   1.000
_cell.length_b   1.000
_cell.length_c   1.000
_cell.angle_alpha   90.00
_cell.angle_beta   90.00
_cell.angle_gamma   90.00
#
_symmetry.space_group_name_H-M   'P 1'
#
loop_
_entity.id
_entity.type
_entity.pdbx_description
1 polymer ?
#
loop_
_entity_poly.entity_id
_entity_poly.type
_entity_poly.pdbx_seq_one_letter_code
_entity_poly.pdbx_strand_id
1 'polypeptide(L)'
;MSDLIRAWTAGAAVYLLLNLALTFILPYRLYDVFLLCPFAAAVVSSAVHLWKGKGGWGRHLLAAFIVPVAMEAYFVGVHDIPDGHSVGEIALGTVSTLVVAALGLGVVHAAERWVFAEKAHS
;
A
#
# COMPACT_ATOMS: atom_id res chain seq x y z
N MET A 1 9.10 -11.23 12.97
CA MET A 1 9.91 -10.18 12.32
C MET A 1 10.21 -10.57 10.87
N SER A 2 10.66 -11.80 10.62
CA SER A 2 10.87 -12.33 9.26
C SER A 2 9.62 -12.30 8.37
N ASP A 3 8.43 -12.46 8.95
CA ASP A 3 7.14 -12.34 8.27
C ASP A 3 6.83 -10.91 7.80
N LEU A 4 7.12 -9.89 8.62
CA LEU A 4 6.95 -8.48 8.25
C LEU A 4 7.92 -8.06 7.16
N ILE A 5 9.19 -8.46 7.27
CA ILE A 5 10.19 -8.16 6.25
C ILE A 5 9.75 -8.73 4.89
N ARG A 6 9.26 -9.97 4.86
CA ARG A 6 8.74 -10.58 3.62
C ARG A 6 7.54 -9.85 3.05
N ALA A 7 6.60 -9.44 3.92
CA ALA A 7 5.45 -8.65 3.51
C ALA A 7 5.89 -7.33 2.89
N TRP A 8 6.81 -6.61 3.54
CA TRP A 8 7.35 -5.35 3.03
C TRP A 8 8.14 -5.54 1.74
N THR A 9 8.96 -6.59 1.62
CA THR A 9 9.69 -6.87 0.37
C THR A 9 8.73 -7.11 -0.79
N ALA A 10 7.68 -7.91 -0.56
CA ALA A 10 6.66 -8.17 -1.57
C ALA A 10 5.89 -6.90 -1.95
N GLY A 11 5.46 -6.12 -0.96
CA GLY A 11 4.78 -4.84 -1.16
C GLY A 11 5.64 -3.84 -1.92
N ALA A 12 6.91 -3.69 -1.53
CA ALA A 12 7.84 -2.77 -2.17
C ALA A 12 8.11 -3.17 -3.62
N ALA A 13 8.28 -4.46 -3.90
CA ALA A 13 8.44 -4.96 -5.27
C ALA A 13 7.21 -4.62 -6.13
N VAL A 14 6.00 -4.85 -5.62
CA VAL A 14 4.75 -4.52 -6.33
C VAL A 14 4.60 -3.03 -6.54
N TYR A 15 4.85 -2.22 -5.51
CA TYR A 15 4.81 -0.77 -5.62
C TYR A 15 5.75 -0.28 -6.73
N LEU A 16 7.02 -0.68 -6.67
CA LEU A 16 8.05 -0.19 -7.58
C LEU A 16 7.80 -0.66 -9.02
N LEU A 17 7.43 -1.92 -9.21
CA LEU A 17 7.13 -2.46 -10.54
C LEU A 17 5.89 -1.80 -11.14
N LEU A 18 4.84 -1.58 -10.34
CA LEU A 18 3.64 -0.92 -10.81
C LEU A 18 3.91 0.55 -11.12
N ASN A 19 4.62 1.26 -10.24
CA ASN A 19 5.01 2.65 -10.45
C ASN A 19 5.84 2.80 -11.74
N LEU A 20 6.80 1.90 -11.96
CA LEU A 20 7.61 1.86 -13.17
C LEU A 20 6.74 1.62 -14.41
N ALA A 21 5.86 0.62 -14.38
CA ALA A 21 4.97 0.31 -15.50
C ALA A 21 4.03 1.48 -15.83
N LEU A 22 3.41 2.08 -14.82
CA LEU A 22 2.51 3.22 -14.99
C LEU A 22 3.26 4.45 -15.55
N THR A 23 4.50 4.69 -15.12
CA THR A 23 5.33 5.78 -15.65
C THR A 23 5.59 5.64 -17.15
N PHE A 24 5.73 4.41 -17.66
CA PHE A 24 5.94 4.18 -19.10
C PHE A 24 4.65 4.25 -19.93
N ILE A 25 3.50 3.97 -19.32
CA ILE A 25 2.23 3.82 -20.03
C ILE A 25 1.40 5.10 -19.98
N LEU A 26 1.36 5.78 -18.84
CA LEU A 26 0.42 6.85 -18.60
C LEU A 26 0.97 8.22 -19.01
N PRO A 27 0.16 9.04 -19.69
CA PRO A 27 0.48 10.44 -19.88
C PRO A 27 0.44 11.20 -18.54
N TYR A 28 1.20 12.28 -18.48
CA TYR A 28 1.36 13.18 -17.32
C TYR A 28 0.07 13.72 -16.66
N ARG A 29 -1.13 13.48 -17.19
CA ARG A 29 -2.39 14.01 -16.62
C ARG A 29 -3.18 13.01 -15.78
N LEU A 30 -2.70 11.77 -15.65
CA LEU A 30 -3.41 10.68 -14.96
C LEU A 30 -2.77 10.29 -13.62
N TYR A 31 -2.37 11.29 -12.83
CA TYR A 31 -1.69 11.08 -11.55
C TYR A 31 -2.51 10.27 -10.55
N ASP A 32 -3.83 10.39 -10.55
CA ASP A 32 -4.70 9.62 -9.64
C ASP A 32 -4.56 8.11 -9.82
N VAL A 33 -4.17 7.64 -11.02
CA VAL A 33 -3.95 6.21 -11.29
C VAL A 33 -2.73 5.67 -10.53
N PHE A 34 -1.78 6.53 -10.16
CA PHE A 34 -0.63 6.14 -9.34
C PHE A 34 -1.03 5.78 -7.90
N LEU A 35 -2.25 6.12 -7.45
CA LEU A 35 -2.79 5.62 -6.19
C LEU A 35 -3.00 4.10 -6.20
N LEU A 36 -3.01 3.46 -7.37
CA LEU A 36 -2.98 1.99 -7.46
C LEU A 36 -1.69 1.40 -6.87
N CYS A 37 -0.58 2.13 -6.86
CA CYS A 37 0.69 1.70 -6.28
C CYS A 37 0.58 1.43 -4.77
N PRO A 38 0.23 2.42 -3.91
CA PRO A 38 0.06 2.17 -2.49
C PRO A 38 -1.08 1.19 -2.19
N PHE A 39 -2.17 1.19 -2.98
CA PHE A 39 -3.24 0.20 -2.86
C PHE A 39 -2.72 -1.23 -3.00
N ALA A 40 -2.11 -1.53 -4.16
CA ALA A 40 -1.64 -2.88 -4.49
C ALA A 40 -0.53 -3.34 -3.54
N ALA A 41 0.35 -2.43 -3.15
CA ALA A 41 1.39 -2.70 -2.16
C ALA A 41 0.80 -3.10 -0.80
N ALA A 42 -0.24 -2.39 -0.34
CA ALA A 42 -0.93 -2.70 0.90
C ALA A 42 -1.68 -4.04 0.83
N VAL A 43 -2.36 -4.32 -0.30
CA VAL A 43 -3.02 -5.61 -0.55
C VAL A 43 -2.01 -6.75 -0.48
N VAL A 44 -0.92 -6.66 -1.23
CA VAL A 44 0.07 -7.74 -1.31
C VAL A 44 0.80 -7.93 0.02
N SER A 45 1.20 -6.85 0.68
CA SER A 45 1.84 -6.94 2.00
C SER A 45 0.92 -7.59 3.02
N SER A 46 -0.35 -7.17 3.05
CA SER A 46 -1.37 -7.72 3.96
C SER A 46 -1.63 -9.19 3.67
N ALA A 47 -1.76 -9.59 2.40
CA ALA A 47 -1.99 -10.97 2.01
C ALA A 47 -0.80 -11.89 2.36
N VAL A 48 0.44 -11.44 2.08
CA VAL A 48 1.65 -12.18 2.44
C VAL A 48 1.80 -12.30 3.95
N HIS A 49 1.48 -11.25 4.70
CA HIS A 49 1.49 -11.29 6.16
C HIS A 49 0.39 -12.20 6.72
N LEU A 50 -0.83 -12.17 6.20
CA LEU A 50 -1.91 -13.06 6.64
C LEU A 50 -1.60 -14.54 6.38
N TRP A 51 -0.96 -14.86 5.26
CA TRP A 51 -0.66 -16.25 4.92
C TRP A 51 0.44 -16.88 5.81
N LYS A 52 1.41 -16.08 6.28
CA LYS A 52 2.60 -16.60 6.97
C LYS A 52 2.87 -15.98 8.34
N GLY A 53 2.14 -14.95 8.70
CA GLY A 53 2.30 -14.19 9.92
C GLY A 53 1.41 -14.73 11.04
N LYS A 54 1.89 -14.53 12.26
CA LYS A 54 1.09 -14.65 13.48
C LYS A 54 1.08 -13.28 14.13
N GLY A 55 -0.08 -12.80 14.57
CA GLY A 55 -0.16 -11.46 15.14
C GLY A 55 -1.56 -10.94 15.38
N GLY A 56 -1.64 -9.91 16.22
CA GLY A 56 -2.85 -9.10 16.37
C GLY A 56 -2.89 -7.94 15.37
N TRP A 57 -3.99 -7.18 15.40
CA TRP A 57 -4.30 -6.11 14.46
C TRP A 57 -3.15 -5.11 14.21
N GLY A 58 -2.38 -4.73 15.23
CA GLY A 58 -1.24 -3.83 15.09
C GLY A 58 -0.15 -4.33 14.14
N ARG A 59 0.08 -5.64 14.05
CA ARG A 59 1.05 -6.22 13.10
C ARG A 59 0.54 -6.18 11.67
N HIS A 60 -0.77 -6.31 11.44
CA HIS A 60 -1.40 -6.13 10.13
C HIS A 60 -1.28 -4.69 9.64
N LEU A 61 -1.48 -3.72 10.54
CA LEU A 61 -1.24 -2.31 10.22
C LEU A 61 0.23 -2.08 9.82
N LEU A 62 1.19 -2.58 10.61
CA LEU A 62 2.61 -2.45 10.27
C LEU A 62 2.97 -3.16 8.96
N ALA A 63 2.37 -4.31 8.66
CA ALA A 63 2.58 -5.00 7.39
C ALA A 63 2.07 -4.17 6.21
N ALA A 64 0.88 -3.57 6.31
CA ALA A 64 0.22 -2.88 5.22
C ALA A 64 0.77 -1.48 4.93
N PHE A 65 1.11 -0.71 5.97
CA PHE A 65 1.35 0.73 5.84
C PHE A 65 2.82 1.11 5.68
N ILE A 66 3.78 0.30 6.14
CA ILE A 66 5.19 0.71 6.14
C ILE A 66 5.71 1.01 4.74
N VAL A 67 5.38 0.17 3.74
CA VAL A 67 5.83 0.40 2.36
C VAL A 67 5.18 1.65 1.75
N PRO A 68 3.84 1.80 1.75
CA PRO A 68 3.21 3.04 1.27
C PRO A 68 3.76 4.30 1.95
N VAL A 69 3.91 4.29 3.27
CA VAL A 69 4.42 5.46 4.03
C VAL A 69 5.87 5.77 3.70
N ALA A 70 6.73 4.76 3.58
CA ALA A 70 8.12 4.97 3.21
C ALA A 70 8.27 5.55 1.80
N MET A 71 7.47 5.07 0.86
CA MET A 71 7.47 5.57 -0.53
C MET A 71 6.89 6.98 -0.60
N GLU A 72 5.79 7.27 0.10
CA GLU A 72 5.23 8.61 0.20
C GLU A 72 6.25 9.60 0.77
N ALA A 73 6.89 9.25 1.89
CA ALA A 73 7.93 10.10 2.49
C ALA A 73 9.11 10.35 1.54
N TYR A 74 9.48 9.34 0.75
CA TYR A 74 10.50 9.48 -0.29
C TYR A 74 10.05 10.47 -1.37
N PHE A 75 8.83 10.33 -1.93
CA PHE A 75 8.33 11.23 -2.96
C PHE A 75 8.20 12.67 -2.44
N VAL A 76 7.67 12.85 -1.23
CA VAL A 76 7.56 14.18 -0.61
C VAL A 76 8.93 14.83 -0.45
N GLY A 77 9.92 14.09 0.06
CA GLY A 77 11.25 14.62 0.32
C GLY A 77 12.09 14.88 -0.94
N VAL A 78 11.90 14.08 -1.98
CA VAL A 78 12.73 14.11 -3.20
C VAL A 78 12.10 14.92 -4.33
N HIS A 79 10.77 14.98 -4.39
CA HIS A 79 10.04 15.64 -5.47
C HIS A 79 9.21 16.81 -4.96
N ASP A 80 8.25 16.58 -4.06
CA ASP A 80 7.26 17.63 -3.75
C ASP A 80 7.87 18.86 -3.06
N ILE A 81 8.72 18.67 -2.05
CA ILE A 81 9.36 19.79 -1.35
C ILE A 81 10.32 20.55 -2.29
N PRO A 82 11.24 19.88 -3.02
CA PRO A 82 12.12 20.57 -3.98
C PRO A 82 11.39 21.29 -5.11
N ASP A 83 10.29 20.72 -5.62
CA ASP A 83 9.49 21.30 -6.70
C ASP A 83 8.57 22.44 -6.21
N GLY A 84 8.55 22.69 -4.90
CA GLY A 84 7.83 23.82 -4.30
C GLY A 84 6.34 23.61 -4.13
N HIS A 85 5.89 22.35 -4.05
CA HIS A 85 4.50 22.03 -3.75
C HIS A 85 4.10 22.60 -2.39
N SER A 86 2.86 23.10 -2.30
CA SER A 86 2.32 23.65 -1.07
C SER A 86 2.11 22.56 -0.01
N VAL A 87 2.12 22.97 1.26
CA VAL A 87 1.82 22.07 2.39
C VAL A 87 0.45 21.40 2.22
N GLY A 88 -0.53 22.11 1.61
CA GLY A 88 -1.85 21.58 1.34
C GLY A 88 -1.84 20.45 0.30
N GLU A 89 -1.07 20.59 -0.78
CA GLU A 89 -0.91 19.56 -1.81
C GLU A 89 -0.22 18.31 -1.25
N ILE A 90 0.88 18.51 -0.51
CA ILE A 90 1.61 17.42 0.18
C ILE A 90 0.68 16.69 1.16
N ALA A 91 -0.05 17.43 1.99
CA ALA A 91 -0.97 16.83 2.96
C ALA A 91 -2.08 16.03 2.28
N LEU A 92 -2.64 16.55 1.17
CA LEU A 92 -3.68 15.85 0.41
C LEU A 92 -3.13 14.57 -0.24
N GLY A 93 -1.93 14.61 -0.82
CA GLY A 93 -1.25 13.44 -1.37
C GLY A 93 -1.03 12.36 -0.31
N THR A 94 -0.44 12.73 0.82
CA THR A 94 -0.16 11.81 1.92
C THR A 94 -1.43 11.20 2.51
N VAL A 95 -2.48 11.99 2.73
CA VAL A 95 -3.77 11.47 3.20
C VAL A 95 -4.37 10.51 2.19
N SER A 96 -4.32 10.83 0.90
CA SER A 96 -4.83 9.97 -0.17
C SER A 96 -4.08 8.63 -0.20
N THR A 97 -2.75 8.65 -0.12
CA THR A 97 -1.92 7.44 -0.03
C THR A 97 -2.30 6.58 1.17
N LEU A 98 -2.49 7.19 2.35
CA LEU A 98 -2.89 6.47 3.57
C LEU A 98 -4.29 5.86 3.47
N VAL A 99 -5.27 6.62 2.97
CA VAL A 99 -6.64 6.14 2.77
C VAL A 99 -6.64 4.94 1.82
N VAL A 100 -5.91 5.04 0.71
CA VAL A 100 -5.87 3.98 -0.30
C VAL A 100 -5.13 2.73 0.21
N ALA A 101 -4.05 2.89 0.97
CA ALA A 101 -3.41 1.78 1.67
C ALA A 101 -4.35 1.10 2.69
N ALA A 102 -5.15 1.89 3.42
CA ALA A 102 -6.16 1.37 4.34
C ALA A 102 -7.24 0.56 3.63
N LEU A 103 -7.69 1.02 2.46
CA LEU A 103 -8.62 0.26 1.61
C LEU A 103 -8.01 -1.06 1.16
N GLY A 104 -6.73 -1.07 0.77
CA GLY A 104 -6.02 -2.30 0.41
C GLY A 104 -5.99 -3.32 1.53
N LEU A 105 -5.66 -2.90 2.76
CA LEU A 105 -5.75 -3.73 3.96
C LEU A 105 -7.18 -4.24 4.20
N GLY A 106 -8.18 -3.36 4.07
CA GLY A 106 -9.59 -3.67 4.25
C GLY A 106 -10.08 -4.75 3.29
N VAL A 107 -9.68 -4.70 2.02
CA VAL A 107 -10.01 -5.71 1.01
C VAL A 107 -9.51 -7.09 1.43
N VAL A 108 -8.27 -7.19 1.92
CA VAL A 108 -7.72 -8.49 2.31
C VAL A 108 -8.44 -9.06 3.53
N HIS A 109 -8.75 -8.24 4.53
CA HIS A 109 -9.52 -8.72 5.69
C HIS A 109 -10.98 -9.03 5.37
N ALA A 110 -11.59 -8.32 4.42
CA ALA A 110 -12.93 -8.66 3.93
C ALA A 110 -12.92 -10.02 3.23
N ALA A 111 -11.93 -10.27 2.36
CA ALA A 111 -11.75 -11.54 1.68
C ALA A 111 -11.48 -12.69 2.66
N GLU A 112 -10.63 -12.46 3.66
CA GLU A 112 -10.36 -13.43 4.73
C GLU A 112 -11.65 -13.85 5.45
N ARG A 113 -12.47 -12.87 5.87
CA ARG A 113 -13.75 -13.14 6.55
C ARG A 113 -14.73 -13.92 5.66
N TRP A 114 -14.81 -13.58 4.39
CA TRP A 114 -15.68 -14.26 3.43
C TRP A 114 -15.30 -15.73 3.29
N VAL A 115 -14.01 -16.03 3.09
CA VAL A 115 -13.51 -17.41 2.94
C VAL A 115 -13.77 -18.24 4.20
N PHE A 116 -13.64 -17.66 5.39
CA PHE A 116 -13.98 -18.37 6.63
C PHE A 116 -15.49 -18.59 6.80
N ALA A 117 -16.33 -17.65 6.37
CA ALA A 117 -17.78 -17.82 6.39
C ALA A 117 -18.22 -18.98 5.49
N GLU A 118 -17.67 -19.07 4.26
CA GLU A 118 -17.98 -20.18 3.35
C GLU A 118 -17.61 -21.55 3.95
N LYS A 119 -16.46 -21.67 4.60
CA LYS A 119 -16.02 -22.92 5.25
C LYS A 119 -16.87 -23.33 6.45
N ALA A 120 -17.59 -22.41 7.09
CA ALA A 120 -18.48 -22.74 8.21
C ALA A 120 -19.84 -23.30 7.75
N HIS A 121 -20.18 -23.13 6.46
CA HIS A 121 -21.42 -23.58 5.86
C HIS A 121 -21.27 -24.82 4.95
N SER A 122 -20.05 -25.34 4.80
CA SER A 122 -19.71 -26.57 4.04
C SER A 122 -19.53 -27.77 4.97
#